data_AF-D8F9N3-F1
#
_entry.id   AF-D8F9N3-F1
#
_cell.length_a   1.000
_cell.length_b   1.000
_cell.length_c   1.000
_cell.angle_alpha   90.00
_cell.angle_beta   90.00
_cell.angle_gamma   90.00
#
_symmetry.space_group_name_H-M   'P 1'
#
loop_
_entity.id
_entity.type
_entity.pdbx_description
1 polymer ?
#
loop_
_entity_poly.entity_id
_entity_poly.type
_entity_poly.pdbx_seq_one_letter_code
_entity_poly.pdbx_strand_id
1 'polypeptide(L)'
;MIRAKLWFRCAAMHDPVTPAIVKPAVIGWEAKKRTVDLTIDRAFKGDELVMRMGGWVTVDVKQAVDTVQKRGRLKVLDDRELVVEFESEEDFETLKRELAQVFGDQLDMERI
;
A
#
# COMPACT_ATOMS: atom_id res chain seq x y z
N MET A 1 13.19 5.98 -14.04
CA MET A 1 12.46 5.35 -12.92
C MET A 1 11.51 6.41 -12.38
N ILE A 2 10.21 6.12 -12.40
CA ILE A 2 9.14 7.05 -12.01
C ILE A 2 8.54 6.56 -10.70
N ARG A 3 8.11 7.50 -9.86
CA ARG A 3 7.44 7.20 -8.60
C ARG A 3 6.07 7.87 -8.57
N ALA A 4 5.12 7.20 -7.95
CA ALA A 4 3.79 7.75 -7.71
C ALA A 4 3.29 7.37 -6.31
N LYS A 5 2.44 8.24 -5.75
CA LYS A 5 1.59 7.91 -4.62
C LYS A 5 0.30 7.28 -5.10
N LEU A 6 -0.21 6.37 -4.28
CA LEU A 6 -1.49 5.69 -4.48
C LEU A 6 -2.51 6.25 -3.49
N TRP A 7 -3.60 6.78 -4.01
CA TRP A 7 -4.67 7.43 -3.25
C TRP A 7 -5.93 6.57 -3.30
N PHE A 8 -6.36 6.08 -2.14
CA PHE A 8 -7.58 5.31 -1.97
C PHE A 8 -8.69 6.19 -1.43
N ARG A 9 -9.94 5.87 -1.72
CA ARG A 9 -11.08 6.49 -1.06
C ARG A 9 -11.37 5.80 0.27
N CYS A 10 -11.31 6.58 1.35
CA CYS A 10 -11.65 6.13 2.71
C CYS A 10 -13.11 5.65 2.78
N ALA A 11 -13.35 4.51 3.43
CA ALA A 11 -14.70 3.96 3.58
C ALA A 11 -15.58 4.79 4.52
N ALA A 12 -14.99 5.48 5.50
CA ALA A 12 -15.71 6.26 6.49
C ALA A 12 -15.89 7.74 6.09
N MET A 13 -14.81 8.38 5.63
CA MET A 13 -14.79 9.83 5.35
C MET A 13 -15.00 10.15 3.86
N HIS A 14 -14.86 9.16 2.97
CA HIS A 14 -14.90 9.32 1.51
C HIS A 14 -13.85 10.26 0.90
N ASP A 15 -12.90 10.73 1.70
CA ASP A 15 -11.74 11.49 1.27
C ASP A 15 -10.62 10.60 0.69
N PRO A 16 -9.77 11.13 -0.21
CA PRO A 16 -8.58 10.44 -0.69
C PRO A 16 -7.54 10.30 0.44
N VAL A 17 -7.08 9.08 0.67
CA VAL A 17 -6.14 8.70 1.72
C VAL A 17 -5.06 7.79 1.16
N THR A 18 -3.83 7.90 1.68
CA THR A 18 -2.74 7.00 1.34
C THR A 18 -2.25 6.27 2.59
N PRO A 19 -2.06 4.94 2.55
CA PRO A 19 -1.54 4.20 3.69
C PRO A 19 -0.13 4.66 4.06
N ALA A 20 0.11 4.85 5.36
CA ALA A 20 1.42 5.22 5.88
C ALA A 20 1.72 4.46 7.17
N ILE A 21 2.98 4.07 7.37
CA ILE A 21 3.46 3.45 8.60
C ILE A 21 3.79 4.55 9.59
N VAL A 22 3.02 4.63 10.67
CA VAL A 22 3.29 5.58 11.78
C VAL A 22 4.32 5.03 12.75
N LYS A 23 4.32 3.70 12.95
CA LYS A 23 5.29 2.97 13.77
C LYS A 23 5.53 1.59 13.14
N PRO A 24 6.77 1.07 13.13
CA PRO A 24 7.05 -0.29 12.65
C PRO A 24 6.21 -1.34 13.39
N ALA A 25 5.95 -2.47 12.73
CA ALA A 25 5.34 -3.61 13.40
C ALA A 25 6.36 -4.21 14.38
N VAL A 26 5.98 -4.26 15.66
CA VAL A 26 6.79 -4.92 16.70
C VAL A 26 6.31 -6.36 16.80
N ILE A 27 7.18 -7.31 16.52
CA ILE A 27 6.88 -8.74 16.57
C ILE A 27 7.62 -9.35 17.77
N GLY A 28 6.92 -10.13 18.58
CA GLY A 28 7.46 -10.87 19.71
C GLY A 28 6.89 -12.29 19.78
N TRP A 29 7.11 -12.97 20.90
CA TRP A 29 6.68 -14.35 21.10
C TRP A 29 6.04 -14.50 22.48
N GLU A 30 4.92 -15.21 22.54
CA GLU A 30 4.39 -15.69 23.81
C GLU A 30 4.96 -17.08 24.10
N ALA A 31 5.79 -17.18 25.14
CA ALA A 31 6.45 -18.41 25.49
C ALA A 31 5.67 -19.18 26.57
N LYS A 32 5.33 -20.44 26.27
CA LYS A 32 4.47 -21.29 27.13
C LYS A 32 5.03 -21.59 28.53
N LYS A 33 6.36 -21.57 28.72
CA LYS A 33 7.02 -22.05 29.96
C LYS A 33 7.71 -20.95 30.77
N ARG A 34 7.90 -19.75 30.21
CA ARG A 34 8.60 -18.63 30.83
C ARG A 34 8.27 -17.35 30.07
N THR A 35 8.51 -16.21 30.68
CA THR A 35 8.48 -14.93 29.97
C THR A 35 9.69 -14.80 29.05
N VAL A 36 9.47 -14.31 27.83
CA VAL A 36 10.52 -14.01 26.85
C VAL A 36 10.24 -12.62 26.29
N ASP A 37 11.06 -11.65 26.68
CA ASP A 37 10.90 -10.24 26.31
C ASP A 37 11.77 -9.84 25.09
N LEU A 38 11.81 -10.71 24.08
CA LEU A 38 12.54 -10.45 22.84
C LEU A 38 11.58 -9.98 21.74
N THR A 39 11.79 -8.77 21.24
CA THR A 39 11.02 -8.18 20.15
C THR A 39 11.92 -7.79 18.98
N ILE A 40 11.35 -7.79 17.78
CA ILE A 40 11.99 -7.25 16.57
C ILE A 40 11.07 -6.23 15.91
N ASP A 41 11.67 -5.19 15.35
CA ASP A 41 10.97 -4.27 14.47
C ASP A 41 11.00 -4.83 13.04
N ARG A 42 9.82 -4.94 12.43
CA ARG A 42 9.66 -5.35 11.04
C ARG A 42 8.89 -4.28 10.28
N ALA A 43 9.52 -3.76 9.23
CA ALA A 43 8.84 -2.95 8.23
C ALA A 43 7.90 -3.83 7.40
N PHE A 44 6.77 -3.27 6.98
CA PHE A 44 5.87 -3.90 6.02
C PHE A 44 6.43 -3.75 4.60
N LYS A 45 6.13 -4.73 3.75
CA LYS A 45 6.24 -4.53 2.30
C LYS A 45 5.07 -3.66 1.80
N GLY A 46 5.21 -3.08 0.61
CA GLY A 46 4.19 -2.18 0.06
C GLY A 46 2.84 -2.88 -0.19
N ASP A 47 2.87 -4.12 -0.67
CA ASP A 47 1.68 -4.96 -0.84
C ASP A 47 1.04 -5.36 0.49
N GLU A 48 1.84 -5.77 1.47
CA GLU A 48 1.36 -6.07 2.82
C GLU A 48 0.67 -4.87 3.46
N LEU A 49 1.24 -3.66 3.29
CA LEU A 49 0.67 -2.42 3.82
C LEU A 49 -0.71 -2.14 3.21
N VAL A 50 -0.86 -2.28 1.88
CA VAL A 50 -2.16 -2.11 1.20
C VAL A 50 -3.17 -3.15 1.67
N MET A 51 -2.76 -4.42 1.80
CA MET A 51 -3.65 -5.50 2.26
C MET A 51 -4.21 -5.26 3.67
N ARG A 52 -3.47 -4.56 4.55
CA ARG A 52 -3.96 -4.19 5.90
C ARG A 52 -5.05 -3.12 5.88
N MET A 53 -5.28 -2.45 4.76
CA MET A 53 -6.30 -1.42 4.61
C MET A 53 -7.67 -1.98 4.23
N GLY A 54 -7.81 -3.31 4.11
CA GLY A 54 -9.11 -3.94 3.87
C GLY A 54 -10.15 -3.51 4.91
N GLY A 55 -11.30 -3.04 4.46
CA GLY A 55 -12.36 -2.49 5.30
C GLY A 55 -12.19 -1.02 5.70
N TRP A 56 -11.00 -0.43 5.54
CA TRP A 56 -10.74 1.01 5.74
C TRP A 56 -10.90 1.82 4.46
N VAL A 57 -10.72 1.16 3.31
CA VAL A 57 -10.91 1.74 1.98
C VAL A 57 -12.08 1.09 1.26
N THR A 58 -12.63 1.79 0.28
CA THR A 58 -13.84 1.36 -0.46
C THR A 58 -13.59 0.26 -1.49
N VAL A 59 -12.36 0.10 -1.97
CA VAL A 59 -11.99 -0.90 -2.99
C VAL A 59 -11.59 -2.23 -2.38
N ASP A 60 -11.68 -3.31 -3.17
CA ASP A 60 -11.01 -4.58 -2.85
C ASP A 60 -9.49 -4.39 -2.92
N VAL A 61 -8.84 -4.42 -1.77
CA VAL A 61 -7.39 -4.22 -1.64
C VAL A 61 -6.58 -5.30 -2.36
N LYS A 62 -7.08 -6.53 -2.46
CA LYS A 62 -6.38 -7.61 -3.17
C LYS A 62 -6.41 -7.32 -4.67
N GLN A 63 -7.58 -6.96 -5.20
CA GLN A 63 -7.71 -6.57 -6.60
C GLN A 63 -6.86 -5.33 -6.92
N ALA A 64 -6.79 -4.36 -6.01
CA ALA A 64 -5.95 -3.17 -6.17
C ALA A 64 -4.46 -3.54 -6.24
N VAL A 65 -3.97 -4.38 -5.33
CA VAL A 65 -2.59 -4.88 -5.34
C VAL A 65 -2.30 -5.63 -6.63
N ASP A 66 -3.15 -6.57 -7.02
CA ASP A 66 -2.98 -7.38 -8.22
C ASP A 66 -2.95 -6.49 -9.48
N THR A 67 -3.78 -5.45 -9.54
CA THR A 67 -3.81 -4.49 -10.65
C THR A 67 -2.53 -3.66 -10.70
N VAL A 68 -2.11 -3.09 -9.57
CA VAL A 68 -0.90 -2.26 -9.51
C VAL A 68 0.35 -3.07 -9.86
N GLN A 69 0.46 -4.30 -9.36
CA GLN A 69 1.64 -5.17 -9.57
C GLN A 69 1.83 -5.62 -11.03
N LYS A 70 0.84 -5.48 -11.90
CA LYS A 70 1.01 -5.77 -13.34
C LYS A 70 2.07 -4.90 -14.01
N ARG A 71 2.23 -3.65 -13.54
CA ARG A 71 3.03 -2.61 -14.21
C ARG A 71 3.88 -1.76 -13.26
N GLY A 72 3.55 -1.75 -11.97
CA GLY A 72 4.27 -1.03 -10.93
C GLY A 72 4.72 -1.95 -9.80
N ARG A 73 5.66 -1.48 -8.98
CA ARG A 73 6.12 -2.19 -7.79
C ARG A 73 5.74 -1.40 -6.55
N LEU A 74 4.90 -1.96 -5.70
CA LEU A 74 4.54 -1.38 -4.41
C LEU A 74 5.75 -1.46 -3.45
N LYS A 75 6.16 -0.31 -2.93
CA LYS A 75 7.26 -0.18 -1.97
C LYS A 75 6.89 0.73 -0.83
N VAL A 76 7.59 0.56 0.28
CA VAL A 76 7.59 1.50 1.40
C VAL A 76 8.92 2.26 1.33
N LEU A 77 8.86 3.58 1.17
CA LEU A 77 10.02 4.47 1.27
C LEU A 77 10.19 4.99 2.70
N ASP A 78 11.45 5.10 3.11
CA ASP A 78 11.86 5.62 4.42
C ASP A 78 11.11 4.96 5.60
N ASP A 79 10.80 3.67 5.45
CA ASP A 79 10.02 2.85 6.38
C ASP A 79 8.64 3.44 6.76
N ARG A 80 8.11 4.36 5.94
CA ARG A 80 6.91 5.15 6.23
C ARG A 80 5.91 5.21 5.08
N GLU A 81 6.35 5.62 3.89
CA GLU A 81 5.43 6.05 2.83
C GLU A 81 5.21 4.97 1.77
N LEU A 82 3.95 4.68 1.44
CA LEU A 82 3.61 3.83 0.32
C LEU A 82 3.88 4.56 -1.00
N VAL A 83 4.66 3.93 -1.88
CA VAL A 83 4.86 4.39 -3.25
C VAL A 83 4.73 3.24 -4.24
N VAL A 84 4.46 3.61 -5.48
CA VAL A 84 4.53 2.71 -6.64
C VAL A 84 5.71 3.15 -7.50
N GLU A 85 6.65 2.24 -7.75
CA GLU A 85 7.77 2.47 -8.67
C GLU A 85 7.47 1.88 -10.05
N PHE A 86 7.82 2.62 -11.09
CA PHE A 86 7.65 2.24 -12.49
C PHE A 86 8.98 2.29 -13.24
N GLU A 87 9.13 1.37 -14.19
CA GLU A 87 10.30 1.31 -15.07
C GLU A 87 10.19 2.32 -16.22
N SER A 88 8.97 2.56 -16.73
CA SER A 88 8.69 3.45 -17.87
C SER A 88 7.50 4.40 -17.61
N GLU A 89 7.44 5.50 -18.36
CA GLU A 89 6.30 6.43 -18.36
C GLU A 89 5.04 5.77 -18.95
N GLU A 90 5.23 4.87 -19.93
CA GLU A 90 4.14 4.11 -20.54
C GLU A 90 3.42 3.23 -19.51
N ASP A 91 4.17 2.57 -18.63
CA ASP A 91 3.59 1.76 -17.56
C ASP A 91 2.78 2.59 -16.56
N PHE A 92 3.27 3.79 -16.22
CA PHE A 92 2.56 4.73 -15.35
C PHE A 92 1.23 5.17 -15.97
N GLU A 93 1.25 5.69 -17.20
CA GLU A 93 0.05 6.18 -17.88
C GLU A 93 -0.94 5.07 -18.22
N THR A 94 -0.44 3.87 -18.51
CA THR A 94 -1.31 2.71 -18.76
C THR A 94 -1.97 2.24 -17.47
N LEU A 95 -1.22 2.11 -16.38
CA LEU A 95 -1.80 1.71 -15.10
C LEU A 95 -2.77 2.77 -14.59
N LYS A 96 -2.48 4.07 -14.72
CA LYS A 96 -3.40 5.14 -14.32
C LYS A 96 -4.77 5.03 -15.02
N ARG A 97 -4.77 4.74 -16.32
CA ARG A 97 -5.99 4.49 -17.09
C ARG A 97 -6.72 3.21 -16.64
N GLU A 98 -5.97 2.13 -16.39
CA GLU A 98 -6.55 0.87 -15.89
C GLU A 98 -7.20 1.06 -14.52
N LEU A 99 -6.56 1.80 -13.61
CA LEU A 99 -7.13 2.11 -12.29
C LEU A 99 -8.44 2.90 -12.40
N ALA A 100 -8.47 3.94 -13.23
CA ALA A 100 -9.69 4.71 -13.47
C ALA A 100 -10.81 3.86 -14.08
N GLN A 101 -10.47 2.89 -14.95
CA GLN A 101 -11.46 1.99 -15.56
C GLN A 101 -12.01 0.95 -14.57
N VAL A 102 -11.16 0.41 -13.70
CA VAL A 102 -11.53 -0.67 -12.77
C VAL A 102 -12.15 -0.14 -11.48
N PHE A 103 -11.63 0.96 -10.95
CA PHE A 103 -11.97 1.50 -9.63
C PHE A 103 -12.63 2.89 -9.68
N GLY A 104 -12.76 3.51 -10.86
CA GLY A 104 -13.39 4.82 -11.00
C GLY A 104 -12.65 5.90 -10.20
N ASP A 105 -13.37 6.56 -9.31
CA ASP A 105 -12.88 7.64 -8.44
C ASP A 105 -12.47 7.14 -7.04
N GLN A 106 -12.36 5.82 -6.85
CA GLN A 106 -12.04 5.20 -5.57
C GLN A 106 -10.55 4.91 -5.40
N LEU A 107 -9.79 4.88 -6.49
CA LEU A 107 -8.36 4.63 -6.48
C LEU A 107 -7.68 5.43 -7.60
N ASP A 108 -6.73 6.29 -7.24
CA ASP A 108 -5.98 7.13 -8.19
C ASP A 108 -4.48 7.12 -7.89
N MET A 109 -3.68 7.58 -8.86
CA MET A 109 -2.24 7.73 -8.75
C MET A 109 -1.78 9.14 -9.11
N GLU A 110 -0.89 9.65 -8.27
CA GLU A 110 -0.26 10.95 -8.42
C GLU A 110 1.26 10.81 -8.49
N ARG A 111 1.88 11.40 -9.50
CA ARG A 111 3.34 11.39 -9.67
C ARG A 111 4.03 12.23 -8.59
N ILE A 112 5.17 11.75 -8.10
CA ILE A 112 6.05 12.46 -7.14
C ILE A 112 7.44 12.74 -7.70
#